data_AF-A0A661UFD4-F1
#
_entry.id   AF-A0A661UFD4-F1
#
_cell.length_a   1.000
_cell.length_b   1.000
_cell.length_c   1.000
_cell.angle_alpha   90.00
_cell.angle_beta   90.00
_cell.angle_gamma   90.00
#
_symmetry.space_group_name_H-M   'P 1'
#
loop_
_entity.id
_entity.type
_entity.pdbx_description
1 polymer ?
#
loop_
_entity_poly.entity_id
_entity_poly.type
_entity_poly.pdbx_seq_one_letter_code
_entity_poly.pdbx_strand_id
1 'polypeptide(L)'
;MDEQLSTANRQQTRHWTDDFFEAQFGTVMATRSPEMTRKQVDLIVEKTGIRPGASVLDACCGYGRHAIELAKRGYRVVGIDRFGNYLDEARKQAASEGVRVEFIQIDVRELAFDRQFDLVINVWTSFGFFNDETNASIMASLSDRLVDSGKLFVELVNRDWIVKNFQPRGWWRAVYIRLTDDAVCGREELMHEGQKVTAG
;
A
#
# COMPACT_ATOMS: atom_id res chain seq x y z
N MET A 1 33.78 19.61 -21.22
CA MET A 1 35.06 19.74 -20.52
C MET A 1 34.86 20.88 -19.53
N ASP A 2 34.36 20.71 -18.32
CA ASP A 2 34.21 19.55 -17.42
C ASP A 2 32.93 19.84 -16.58
N GLU A 3 31.88 19.02 -16.52
CA GLU A 3 31.78 17.70 -15.88
C GLU A 3 32.45 17.59 -14.50
N GLN A 4 32.14 18.52 -13.59
CA GLN A 4 32.29 18.31 -12.14
C GLN A 4 31.20 19.04 -11.35
N LEU A 5 29.94 18.59 -11.48
CA LEU A 5 28.98 18.75 -10.38
C LEU A 5 29.03 17.47 -9.56
N SER A 6 29.91 17.55 -8.56
CA SER A 6 30.19 16.60 -7.50
C SER A 6 28.94 15.83 -7.04
N THR A 7 29.03 14.52 -7.28
CA THR A 7 28.28 13.44 -6.64
C THR A 7 28.55 13.44 -5.12
N ALA A 8 27.95 14.38 -4.40
CA ALA A 8 27.95 14.38 -2.95
C ALA A 8 26.91 13.38 -2.40
N ASN A 9 27.34 12.12 -2.31
CA ASN A 9 27.10 11.22 -1.18
C ASN A 9 25.66 11.14 -0.59
N ARG A 10 24.70 10.54 -1.31
CA ARG A 10 23.49 9.95 -0.70
C ARG A 10 23.66 8.46 -0.48
N GLN A 11 24.59 8.07 0.39
CA GLN A 11 24.42 6.78 1.07
C GLN A 11 23.43 6.99 2.20
N GLN A 12 22.14 7.04 1.85
CA GLN A 12 21.08 6.88 2.82
C GLN A 12 21.27 5.47 3.38
N THR A 13 21.65 5.35 4.66
CA THR A 13 21.80 4.06 5.33
C THR A 13 20.49 3.30 5.17
N ARG A 14 20.54 2.08 4.59
CA ARG A 14 19.35 1.23 4.40
C ARG A 14 18.61 1.11 5.73
N HIS A 15 17.31 1.41 5.71
CA HIS A 15 16.45 1.23 6.87
C HIS A 15 15.98 -0.23 6.92
N TRP A 16 15.66 -0.79 8.09
CA TRP A 16 15.26 -2.21 8.19
C TRP A 16 14.05 -2.57 7.33
N THR A 17 13.18 -1.58 7.05
CA THR A 17 12.04 -1.72 6.14
C THR A 17 12.46 -2.06 4.73
N ASP A 18 13.65 -1.62 4.32
CA ASP A 18 14.18 -1.80 2.98
C ASP A 18 14.43 -3.28 2.74
N ASP A 19 15.13 -3.90 3.68
CA ASP A 19 15.47 -5.32 3.66
C ASP A 19 14.21 -6.18 3.85
N PHE A 20 13.34 -5.81 4.79
CA PHE A 20 12.13 -6.57 5.10
C PHE A 20 11.17 -6.61 3.89
N PHE A 21 10.84 -5.45 3.32
CA PHE A 21 9.87 -5.38 2.24
C PHE A 21 10.46 -5.92 0.93
N GLU A 22 11.70 -5.57 0.58
CA GLU A 22 12.35 -6.10 -0.63
C GLU A 22 12.38 -7.64 -0.62
N ALA A 23 12.64 -8.27 0.52
CA ALA A 23 12.74 -9.72 0.63
C ALA A 23 11.40 -10.48 0.80
N GLN A 24 10.35 -9.86 1.36
CA GLN A 24 9.18 -10.61 1.85
C GLN A 24 7.84 -10.13 1.28
N PHE A 25 7.78 -8.95 0.65
CA PHE A 25 6.48 -8.33 0.35
C PHE A 25 5.67 -9.10 -0.70
N GLY A 26 6.30 -9.75 -1.68
CA GLY A 26 5.59 -10.60 -2.64
C GLY A 26 4.77 -11.71 -1.97
N THR A 27 5.37 -12.38 -0.97
CA THR A 27 4.69 -13.39 -0.14
C THR A 27 3.54 -12.80 0.65
N VAL A 28 3.73 -11.60 1.23
CA VAL A 28 2.69 -10.95 2.03
C VAL A 28 1.53 -10.47 1.16
N MET A 29 1.80 -10.01 -0.07
CA MET A 29 0.76 -9.58 -1.00
C MET A 29 -0.05 -10.74 -1.57
N ALA A 30 0.56 -11.92 -1.75
CA ALA A 30 -0.15 -13.13 -2.18
C ALA A 30 -1.25 -13.59 -1.20
N THR A 31 -1.26 -13.09 0.04
CA THR A 31 -2.29 -13.40 1.06
C THR A 31 -3.51 -12.47 0.99
N ARG A 32 -3.62 -11.60 -0.02
CA ARG A 32 -4.69 -10.58 -0.08
C ARG A 32 -5.68 -10.90 -1.18
N SER A 33 -6.91 -11.26 -0.77
CA SER A 33 -7.97 -11.57 -1.72
C SER A 33 -8.59 -10.30 -2.33
N PRO A 34 -9.09 -10.36 -3.58
CA PRO A 34 -9.85 -9.26 -4.18
C PRO A 34 -11.08 -8.84 -3.36
N GLU A 35 -11.69 -9.77 -2.62
CA GLU A 35 -12.82 -9.47 -1.74
C GLU A 35 -12.42 -8.58 -0.56
N MET A 36 -11.28 -8.87 0.08
CA MET A 36 -10.75 -8.03 1.15
C MET A 36 -10.45 -6.62 0.65
N THR A 37 -9.83 -6.50 -0.53
CA THR A 37 -9.56 -5.21 -1.16
C THR A 37 -10.85 -4.43 -1.40
N ARG A 38 -11.90 -5.07 -1.95
CA ARG A 38 -13.20 -4.42 -2.15
C ARG A 38 -13.79 -3.90 -0.84
N LYS A 39 -13.83 -4.72 0.21
CA LYS A 39 -14.35 -4.32 1.54
C LYS A 39 -13.58 -3.15 2.14
N GLN A 40 -12.26 -3.13 1.98
CA GLN A 40 -11.44 -2.00 2.45
C GLN A 40 -11.72 -0.73 1.65
N VAL A 41 -11.85 -0.83 0.32
CA VAL A 41 -12.21 0.33 -0.51
C VAL A 41 -13.63 0.81 -0.23
N ASP A 42 -14.59 -0.10 0.04
CA ASP A 42 -15.94 0.26 0.48
C ASP A 42 -15.90 1.09 1.75
N LEU A 43 -15.13 0.65 2.75
CA LEU A 43 -14.95 1.38 4.01
C LEU A 43 -14.31 2.76 3.79
N ILE A 44 -13.28 2.85 2.95
CA ILE A 44 -12.62 4.13 2.62
C ILE A 44 -13.64 5.08 2.00
N VAL A 45 -14.40 4.63 1.00
CA VAL A 45 -15.41 5.46 0.32
C VAL A 45 -16.52 5.88 1.29
N GLU A 46 -17.02 4.96 2.12
CA GLU A 46 -18.06 5.24 3.11
C GLU A 46 -17.60 6.29 4.14
N LYS A 47 -16.42 6.09 4.74
CA LYS A 47 -15.92 6.96 5.82
C LYS A 47 -15.47 8.32 5.32
N THR A 48 -14.99 8.40 4.09
CA THR A 48 -14.54 9.67 3.50
C THR A 48 -15.67 10.41 2.79
N GLY A 49 -16.72 9.71 2.34
CA GLY A 49 -17.77 10.32 1.51
C GLY A 49 -17.23 10.94 0.22
N ILE A 50 -16.09 10.43 -0.28
CA ILE A 50 -15.47 10.91 -1.50
C ILE A 50 -16.42 10.71 -2.68
N ARG A 51 -16.51 11.73 -3.55
CA ARG A 51 -17.44 11.72 -4.68
C ARG A 51 -16.83 10.95 -5.87
N PRO A 52 -17.64 10.27 -6.69
CA PRO A 52 -17.16 9.66 -7.93
C PRO A 52 -16.37 10.65 -8.81
N GLY A 53 -15.29 10.20 -9.45
CA GLY A 53 -14.42 11.04 -10.29
C GLY A 53 -13.37 11.89 -9.57
N ALA A 54 -13.42 11.92 -8.23
CA ALA A 54 -12.45 12.61 -7.39
C ALA A 54 -11.00 12.11 -7.61
N SER A 55 -10.03 12.98 -7.35
CA SER A 55 -8.60 12.63 -7.39
C SER A 55 -8.16 11.99 -6.08
N VAL A 56 -7.44 10.87 -6.19
CA VAL A 56 -6.95 10.10 -5.04
C VAL A 56 -5.44 9.90 -5.14
N LEU A 57 -4.73 10.12 -4.03
CA LEU A 57 -3.35 9.69 -3.84
C LEU A 57 -3.33 8.44 -2.93
N ASP A 58 -2.81 7.33 -3.44
CA ASP A 58 -2.50 6.12 -2.68
C ASP A 58 -1.01 6.16 -2.27
N ALA A 59 -0.75 6.54 -1.03
CA ALA A 59 0.60 6.73 -0.49
C ALA A 59 1.15 5.43 0.12
N CYS A 60 2.28 4.97 -0.43
CA CYS A 60 2.85 3.64 -0.20
C CYS A 60 1.97 2.53 -0.79
N CYS A 61 1.65 2.64 -2.08
CA CYS A 61 0.62 1.84 -2.74
C CYS A 61 1.01 0.37 -2.98
N GLY A 62 2.29 -0.01 -2.84
CA GLY A 62 2.77 -1.36 -3.13
C GLY A 62 2.40 -1.81 -4.55
N TYR A 63 1.80 -3.01 -4.67
CA TYR A 63 1.28 -3.53 -5.96
C TYR A 63 -0.02 -2.86 -6.42
N GLY A 64 -0.45 -1.77 -5.78
CA GLY A 64 -1.53 -0.92 -6.25
C GLY A 64 -2.93 -1.52 -6.09
N ARG A 65 -3.12 -2.52 -5.21
CA ARG A 65 -4.43 -3.21 -5.08
C ARG A 65 -5.59 -2.26 -4.80
N HIS A 66 -5.38 -1.26 -3.92
CA HIS A 66 -6.40 -0.25 -3.63
C HIS A 66 -6.49 0.78 -4.74
N ALA A 67 -5.35 1.27 -5.25
CA ALA A 67 -5.33 2.19 -6.37
C ALA A 67 -6.09 1.67 -7.61
N ILE A 68 -5.89 0.39 -7.96
CA ILE A 68 -6.56 -0.28 -9.07
C ILE A 68 -8.05 -0.41 -8.80
N GLU A 69 -8.45 -0.87 -7.61
CA GLU A 69 -9.87 -1.00 -7.25
C GLU A 69 -10.58 0.36 -7.22
N LEU A 70 -9.93 1.42 -6.76
CA LEU A 70 -10.44 2.79 -6.84
C LEU A 70 -10.56 3.25 -8.31
N ALA A 71 -9.57 2.99 -9.15
CA ALA A 71 -9.64 3.33 -10.57
C ALA A 71 -10.79 2.58 -11.28
N LYS A 72 -11.04 1.31 -10.94
CA LYS A 72 -12.20 0.53 -11.43
C LYS A 72 -13.54 1.17 -11.07
N ARG A 73 -13.60 1.92 -9.96
CA ARG A 73 -14.77 2.66 -9.51
C ARG A 73 -14.86 4.08 -10.10
N GLY A 74 -13.95 4.45 -10.99
CA GLY A 74 -13.97 5.72 -11.71
C GLY A 74 -13.23 6.87 -11.00
N TYR A 75 -12.42 6.60 -9.98
CA TYR A 75 -11.57 7.62 -9.36
C TYR A 75 -10.32 7.89 -10.21
N ARG A 76 -9.77 9.10 -10.13
CA ARG A 76 -8.50 9.48 -10.78
C ARG A 76 -7.35 9.24 -9.82
N VAL A 77 -6.65 8.12 -9.97
CA VAL A 77 -5.71 7.66 -8.95
C VAL A 77 -4.25 7.87 -9.35
N VAL A 78 -3.48 8.41 -8.40
CA VAL A 78 -2.02 8.37 -8.39
C VAL A 78 -1.59 7.43 -7.27
N GLY A 79 -0.76 6.44 -7.57
CA GLY A 79 -0.11 5.58 -6.58
C GLY A 79 1.37 5.90 -6.48
N ILE A 80 1.87 6.08 -5.26
CA ILE A 80 3.31 6.28 -5.02
C ILE A 80 3.88 5.17 -4.16
N ASP A 81 5.07 4.71 -4.52
CA ASP A 81 5.86 3.81 -3.70
C ASP A 81 7.35 4.00 -4.00
N ARG A 82 8.22 3.68 -3.05
CA ARG A 82 9.67 3.78 -3.23
C ARG A 82 10.24 2.59 -4.02
N PHE A 83 9.55 1.46 -4.02
CA PHE A 83 10.00 0.23 -4.64
C PHE A 83 9.54 0.15 -6.11
N GLY A 84 10.46 0.43 -7.04
CA GLY A 84 10.16 0.44 -8.48
C GLY A 84 9.62 -0.90 -9.00
N ASN A 85 10.15 -2.02 -8.50
CA ASN A 85 9.66 -3.36 -8.83
C ASN A 85 8.19 -3.59 -8.42
N TYR A 86 7.71 -2.93 -7.35
CA TYR A 86 6.31 -3.02 -6.96
C TYR A 86 5.41 -2.27 -7.92
N LEU A 87 5.85 -1.08 -8.34
CA LEU A 87 5.13 -0.28 -9.30
C LEU A 87 5.08 -0.93 -10.68
N ASP A 88 6.10 -1.68 -11.08
CA ASP A 88 6.07 -2.45 -12.33
C ASP A 88 4.99 -3.53 -12.30
N GLU A 89 4.84 -4.22 -11.19
CA GLU A 89 3.77 -5.20 -11.00
C GLU A 89 2.39 -4.52 -10.93
N ALA A 90 2.29 -3.40 -10.22
CA ALA A 90 1.06 -2.60 -10.16
C ALA A 90 0.61 -2.13 -11.56
N ARG A 91 1.55 -1.70 -12.41
CA ARG A 91 1.28 -1.31 -13.81
C ARG A 91 0.76 -2.49 -14.63
N LYS A 92 1.35 -3.68 -14.51
CA LYS A 92 0.87 -4.90 -15.19
C LYS A 92 -0.55 -5.26 -14.76
N GLN A 93 -0.82 -5.21 -13.45
CA GLN A 93 -2.15 -5.51 -12.92
C GLN A 93 -3.19 -4.49 -13.38
N ALA A 94 -2.89 -3.19 -13.30
CA ALA A 94 -3.77 -2.14 -13.81
C ALA A 94 -4.09 -2.32 -15.31
N ALA A 95 -3.08 -2.66 -16.13
CA ALA A 95 -3.26 -2.95 -17.55
C ALA A 95 -4.15 -4.18 -17.78
N SER A 96 -3.95 -5.26 -17.00
CA SER A 96 -4.75 -6.48 -17.11
C SER A 96 -6.23 -6.28 -16.73
N GLU A 97 -6.50 -5.35 -15.80
CA GLU A 97 -7.83 -4.95 -15.36
C GLU A 97 -8.44 -3.86 -16.26
N GLY A 98 -7.71 -3.37 -17.26
CA GLY A 98 -8.19 -2.35 -18.21
C GLY A 98 -8.40 -0.96 -17.59
N VAL A 99 -7.69 -0.62 -16.51
CA VAL A 99 -7.82 0.67 -15.82
C VAL A 99 -6.55 1.50 -15.88
N ARG A 100 -6.70 2.83 -15.77
CA ARG A 100 -5.60 3.78 -15.76
C ARG A 100 -5.31 4.25 -14.35
N VAL A 101 -4.09 3.99 -13.88
CA VAL A 101 -3.52 4.53 -12.64
C VAL A 101 -2.16 5.12 -12.99
N GLU A 102 -1.85 6.30 -12.44
CA GLU A 102 -0.51 6.89 -12.54
C GLU A 102 0.37 6.39 -11.39
N PHE A 103 1.40 5.62 -11.69
CA PHE A 103 2.32 5.08 -10.69
C PHE A 103 3.67 5.79 -10.73
N ILE A 104 4.07 6.41 -9.62
CA ILE A 104 5.28 7.23 -9.52
C ILE A 104 6.20 6.68 -8.44
N GLN A 105 7.48 6.49 -8.77
CA GLN A 105 8.47 6.02 -7.80
C GLN A 105 8.94 7.19 -6.94
N ILE A 106 8.45 7.27 -5.70
CA ILE A 106 8.75 8.35 -4.74
C ILE A 106 8.83 7.74 -3.34
N ASP A 107 9.84 8.14 -2.58
CA ASP A 107 9.86 7.90 -1.14
C ASP A 107 8.92 8.88 -0.44
N VAL A 108 7.99 8.38 0.36
CA VAL A 108 7.00 9.20 1.06
C VAL A 108 7.64 10.24 2.01
N ARG A 109 8.89 10.01 2.47
CA ARG A 109 9.67 10.96 3.27
C ARG A 109 10.15 12.17 2.46
N GLU A 110 10.28 12.00 1.15
CA GLU A 110 10.76 13.00 0.20
C GLU A 110 9.62 13.44 -0.75
N LEU A 111 8.37 13.40 -0.28
CA LEU A 111 7.19 13.70 -1.08
C LEU A 111 7.19 15.16 -1.54
N ALA A 112 7.72 15.40 -2.73
CA ALA A 112 7.77 16.70 -3.39
C ALA A 112 6.96 16.64 -4.69
N PHE A 113 5.66 16.99 -4.62
CA PHE A 113 4.78 16.95 -5.79
C PHE A 113 3.77 18.10 -5.79
N ASP A 114 3.67 18.82 -6.90
CA ASP A 114 2.84 20.02 -7.04
C ASP A 114 1.39 19.71 -7.49
N ARG A 115 0.78 18.67 -6.91
CA ARG A 115 -0.63 18.34 -7.15
C ARG A 115 -1.35 18.14 -5.83
N GLN A 116 -2.61 18.54 -5.82
CA GLN A 116 -3.53 18.34 -4.71
C GLN A 116 -4.60 17.31 -5.07
N PHE A 117 -5.12 16.65 -4.03
CA PHE A 117 -6.04 15.53 -4.13
C PHE A 117 -7.28 15.75 -3.26
N ASP A 118 -8.41 15.24 -3.71
CA ASP A 118 -9.64 15.20 -2.92
C ASP A 118 -9.53 14.20 -1.75
N LEU A 119 -8.73 13.15 -1.94
CA LEU A 119 -8.42 12.14 -0.93
C LEU A 119 -6.97 11.70 -1.01
N VAL A 120 -6.32 11.62 0.14
CA VAL A 120 -5.05 10.91 0.30
C VAL A 120 -5.31 9.70 1.20
N ILE A 121 -4.86 8.51 0.79
CA ILE A 121 -4.94 7.29 1.59
C ILE A 121 -3.55 6.78 1.93
N ASN A 122 -3.36 6.30 3.15
CA ASN A 122 -2.20 5.51 3.57
C ASN A 122 -2.72 4.30 4.35
N VAL A 123 -2.78 3.14 3.69
CA VAL A 123 -3.57 1.99 4.15
C VAL A 123 -2.68 0.76 4.23
N TRP A 124 -3.07 -0.19 5.08
CA TRP A 124 -2.38 -1.46 5.29
C TRP A 124 -1.03 -1.31 6.03
N THR A 125 -1.07 -0.59 7.16
CA THR A 125 0.08 -0.43 8.08
C THR A 125 1.30 0.20 7.41
N SER A 126 1.08 1.21 6.57
CA SER A 126 2.14 1.90 5.81
C SER A 126 2.68 3.17 6.50
N PHE A 127 2.45 3.30 7.82
CA PHE A 127 2.83 4.43 8.67
C PHE A 127 3.37 3.96 10.02
N GLY A 128 4.29 4.74 10.61
CA GLY A 128 4.82 4.47 11.95
C GLY A 128 6.14 3.69 11.98
N PHE A 129 6.85 3.58 10.86
CA PHE A 129 8.13 2.87 10.77
C PHE A 129 9.35 3.71 11.19
N PHE A 130 9.19 5.02 11.31
CA PHE A 130 10.27 5.96 11.60
C PHE A 130 10.11 6.59 13.00
N ASN A 131 11.03 7.48 13.39
CA ASN A 131 10.87 8.27 14.61
C ASN A 131 9.69 9.26 14.50
N ASP A 132 9.29 9.82 15.64
CA ASP A 132 8.12 10.70 15.74
C ASP A 132 8.27 11.95 14.87
N GLU A 133 9.47 12.52 14.76
CA GLU A 133 9.70 13.69 13.90
C GLU A 133 9.50 13.36 12.42
N THR A 134 10.03 12.24 11.94
CA THR A 134 9.87 11.80 10.55
C THR A 134 8.42 11.44 10.26
N ASN A 135 7.76 10.71 11.15
CA ASN A 135 6.35 10.36 11.01
C ASN A 135 5.46 11.61 10.98
N ALA A 136 5.71 12.59 11.85
CA ALA A 136 5.01 13.87 11.83
C ALA A 136 5.23 14.63 10.51
N SER A 137 6.47 14.66 10.00
CA SER A 137 6.78 15.26 8.70
C SER A 137 6.05 14.56 7.55
N ILE A 138 5.96 13.23 7.56
CA ILE A 138 5.20 12.47 6.54
C ILE A 138 3.73 12.86 6.58
N MET A 139 3.13 12.92 7.78
CA MET A 139 1.71 13.30 7.93
C MET A 139 1.45 14.73 7.46
N ALA A 140 2.35 15.67 7.76
CA ALA A 140 2.27 17.04 7.27
C ALA A 140 2.35 17.06 5.73
N SER A 141 3.35 16.42 5.14
CA SER A 141 3.51 16.35 3.69
C SER A 141 2.30 15.75 2.98
N LEU A 142 1.71 14.65 3.52
CA LEU A 142 0.50 14.05 2.97
C LEU A 142 -0.71 15.00 3.09
N SER A 143 -0.83 15.71 4.21
CA SER A 143 -1.91 16.68 4.43
C SER A 143 -1.79 17.88 3.49
N ASP A 144 -0.57 18.34 3.22
CA ASP A 144 -0.32 19.45 2.28
C ASP A 144 -0.67 19.10 0.83
N ARG A 145 -0.84 17.80 0.52
CA ARG A 145 -1.31 17.33 -0.80
C ARG A 145 -2.83 17.27 -0.88
N LEU A 146 -3.57 17.72 0.13
CA LEU A 146 -5.02 17.84 0.06
C LEU A 146 -5.42 19.19 -0.54
N VAL A 147 -6.54 19.19 -1.25
CA VAL A 147 -7.32 20.42 -1.45
C VAL A 147 -7.94 20.84 -0.11
N ASP A 148 -8.42 22.08 0.01
CA ASP A 148 -9.01 22.60 1.26
C ASP A 148 -10.14 21.73 1.84
N SER A 149 -10.94 21.10 0.98
CA SER A 149 -12.02 20.18 1.37
C SER A 149 -11.61 18.70 1.37
N GLY A 150 -10.32 18.43 1.14
CA GLY A 150 -9.79 17.08 1.00
C GLY A 150 -9.76 16.33 2.32
N LYS A 151 -9.61 15.02 2.25
CA LYS A 151 -9.52 14.15 3.43
C LYS A 151 -8.27 13.29 3.39
N LEU A 152 -7.66 13.08 4.54
CA LEU A 152 -6.62 12.07 4.74
C LEU A 152 -7.24 10.86 5.44
N PHE A 153 -7.07 9.68 4.88
CA PHE A 153 -7.46 8.41 5.49
C PHE A 153 -6.21 7.59 5.81
N VAL A 154 -6.03 7.25 7.09
CA VAL A 154 -4.90 6.43 7.54
C VAL A 154 -5.41 5.19 8.26
N GLU A 155 -4.91 4.02 7.86
CA GLU A 155 -5.17 2.77 8.57
C GLU A 155 -4.05 2.52 9.58
N LEU A 156 -4.41 2.46 10.86
CA LEU A 156 -3.50 2.12 11.95
C LEU A 156 -3.94 0.85 12.66
N VAL A 157 -2.96 0.12 13.15
CA VAL A 157 -3.19 -1.06 13.96
C VAL A 157 -3.71 -0.64 15.34
N ASN A 158 -4.88 -1.15 15.73
CA ASN A 158 -5.45 -0.87 17.03
C ASN A 158 -4.75 -1.70 18.13
N ARG A 159 -3.82 -1.07 18.85
CA ARG A 159 -3.07 -1.66 19.97
C ARG A 159 -4.00 -2.34 20.99
N ASP A 160 -5.03 -1.64 21.44
CA ASP A 160 -5.89 -2.11 22.52
C ASP A 160 -6.71 -3.34 22.11
N TRP A 161 -7.12 -3.39 20.84
CA TRP A 161 -7.75 -4.57 20.28
C TRP A 161 -6.77 -5.73 20.18
N ILE A 162 -5.54 -5.50 19.70
CA ILE A 162 -4.52 -6.54 19.61
C ILE A 162 -4.19 -7.11 20.99
N VAL A 163 -3.92 -6.28 22.00
CA VAL A 163 -3.57 -6.76 23.34
C VAL A 163 -4.68 -7.64 23.93
N LYS A 164 -5.95 -7.31 23.65
CA LYS A 164 -7.11 -8.09 24.14
C LYS A 164 -7.38 -9.36 23.34
N ASN A 165 -7.04 -9.40 22.06
CA ASN A 165 -7.41 -10.47 21.12
C ASN A 165 -6.19 -11.14 20.47
N PHE A 166 -5.02 -11.03 21.09
CA PHE A 166 -3.77 -11.52 20.51
C PHE A 166 -3.84 -13.03 20.30
N GLN A 167 -3.71 -13.44 19.04
CA GLN A 167 -3.57 -14.84 18.67
C GLN A 167 -2.09 -15.09 18.35
N PRO A 168 -1.37 -15.90 19.15
CA PRO A 168 0.06 -16.13 18.93
C PRO A 168 0.34 -16.84 17.60
N ARG A 169 -0.67 -17.51 17.02
CA ARG A 169 -0.61 -18.15 15.71
C ARG A 169 -1.94 -18.01 15.00
N GLY A 170 -1.90 -17.67 13.71
CA GLY A 170 -3.03 -17.77 12.79
C GLY A 170 -2.70 -18.78 11.69
N TRP A 171 -3.73 -19.45 11.17
CA TRP A 171 -3.60 -20.40 10.08
C TRP A 171 -4.42 -19.90 8.89
N TRP A 172 -3.81 -19.88 7.71
CA TRP A 172 -4.45 -19.46 6.47
C TRP A 172 -4.29 -20.59 5.47
N ARG A 173 -5.34 -20.89 4.71
CA ARG A 173 -5.26 -21.87 3.63
C ARG A 173 -4.98 -21.13 2.33
N ALA A 174 -3.72 -21.11 1.91
CA ALA A 174 -3.37 -20.70 0.56
C ALA A 174 -3.76 -21.81 -0.42
N VAL A 175 -4.64 -21.52 -1.39
CA VAL A 175 -5.16 -22.52 -2.33
C VAL A 175 -4.10 -22.94 -3.35
N TYR A 176 -3.11 -22.09 -3.62
CA TYR A 176 -1.89 -22.42 -4.36
C TYR A 176 -0.79 -21.39 -4.03
N ILE A 177 0.44 -21.84 -3.84
CA ILE A 177 1.64 -21.00 -3.74
C ILE A 177 2.54 -21.44 -4.89
N ARG A 178 2.67 -20.62 -5.94
CA ARG A 178 3.76 -20.82 -6.91
C ARG A 178 5.01 -20.17 -6.33
N LEU A 179 6.01 -20.98 -5.98
CA LEU A 179 7.36 -20.48 -5.73
C LEU A 179 8.10 -20.53 -7.06
N THR A 180 8.28 -19.36 -7.68
CA THR A 180 9.32 -19.15 -8.69
C THR A 180 10.35 -18.23 -8.08
N ASP A 181 11.61 -18.27 -8.54
CA ASP A 181 12.72 -17.51 -7.96
C ASP A 181 12.42 -16.00 -7.77
N ASP A 182 11.43 -15.45 -8.48
CA ASP A 182 11.08 -14.03 -8.46
C ASP A 182 9.65 -13.65 -7.99
N ALA A 183 8.77 -14.59 -7.60
CA ALA A 183 7.42 -14.22 -7.15
C ALA A 183 6.64 -15.32 -6.40
N VAL A 184 5.74 -14.87 -5.50
CA VAL A 184 4.67 -15.66 -4.88
C VAL A 184 3.31 -15.10 -5.33
N CYS A 185 2.42 -15.96 -5.83
CA CYS A 185 1.05 -15.59 -6.20
C CYS A 185 0.06 -16.63 -5.66
N GLY A 186 -1.02 -16.18 -5.01
CA GLY A 186 -2.00 -17.03 -4.33
C GLY A 186 -3.40 -16.42 -4.21
N ARG A 187 -4.39 -17.26 -3.90
CA ARG A 187 -5.78 -16.89 -3.58
C ARG A 187 -6.17 -17.62 -2.27
N GLU A 188 -6.89 -16.96 -1.37
CA GLU A 188 -7.23 -17.48 -0.03
C GLU A 188 -8.75 -17.59 0.20
N GLU A 189 -9.15 -18.56 1.03
CA GLU A 189 -10.43 -18.63 1.74
C GLU A 189 -10.19 -18.59 3.26
N LEU A 190 -10.91 -17.73 3.98
CA LEU A 190 -10.85 -17.61 5.45
C LEU A 190 -11.60 -18.76 6.12
N MET A 191 -10.95 -19.46 7.05
CA MET A 191 -11.57 -20.50 7.89
C MET A 191 -11.57 -20.04 9.35
N HIS A 192 -12.73 -20.11 10.01
CA HIS A 192 -12.84 -19.87 11.45
C HIS A 192 -12.69 -21.18 12.25
N GLU A 193 -12.26 -21.10 13.51
CA GLU A 193 -12.11 -22.25 14.41
C GLU A 193 -13.38 -23.12 14.45
N GLY A 194 -13.23 -24.40 14.11
CA GLY A 194 -14.29 -25.40 14.12
C GLY A 194 -14.19 -26.42 12.97
N GLN A 195 -13.63 -26.05 11.83
CA GLN A 195 -13.34 -26.98 10.75
C GLN A 195 -11.95 -27.60 10.91
N LYS A 196 -11.86 -28.61 11.77
CA LYS A 196 -10.73 -29.54 11.76
C LYS A 196 -10.64 -30.16 10.36
N VAL A 197 -9.54 -29.90 9.66
CA VAL A 197 -9.16 -30.69 8.50
C VAL A 197 -8.64 -32.02 9.03
N THR A 198 -9.48 -33.06 9.01
CA THR A 198 -8.98 -34.43 9.13
C THR A 198 -8.19 -34.74 7.86
N ALA A 199 -6.90 -35.01 8.00
CA ALA A 199 -6.09 -35.59 6.94
C ALA A 199 -6.70 -36.95 6.58
N GLY A 200 -7.12 -37.10 5.32
CA GLY A 200 -7.46 -38.37 4.70
C GLY A 200 -6.30 -38.84 3.82
#